data_AF-A0A9D6M0H7-F1
#
_entry.id   AF-A0A9D6M0H7-F1
#
_cell.length_a   1.000
_cell.length_b   1.000
_cell.length_c   1.000
_cell.angle_alpha   90.00
_cell.angle_beta   90.00
_cell.angle_gamma   90.00
#
_symmetry.space_group_name_H-M   'P 1'
#
loop_
_entity.id
_entity.type
_entity.pdbx_description
1 polymer ?
#
loop_
_entity_poly.entity_id
_entity_poly.type
_entity_poly.pdbx_seq_one_letter_code
_entity_poly.pdbx_strand_id
1 'polypeptide(L)'
;MNQTISFDQAVALFKKPKTIFIAAHIMPDGDCIGSALGLTWALRKIGKTVSVALHDYVSETFNFLPGANELRAKLPSDEELIVFVDGSSADRFGAA
;
A
#
# COMPACT_ATOMS: atom_id res chain seq x y z
N MET A 1 7.23 -12.68 -14.41
CA MET A 1 6.89 -13.99 -13.84
C MET A 1 6.04 -13.73 -12.61
N ASN A 2 4.79 -14.20 -12.56
CA ASN A 2 4.00 -14.16 -11.33
C ASN A 2 4.28 -15.43 -10.54
N GLN A 3 4.99 -15.29 -9.42
CA GLN A 3 5.19 -16.37 -8.47
C GLN A 3 4.24 -16.17 -7.30
N THR A 4 3.36 -17.15 -7.06
CA THR A 4 2.59 -17.20 -5.82
C THR A 4 3.49 -17.65 -4.68
N ILE A 5 3.47 -16.91 -3.57
CA ILE A 5 4.21 -17.22 -2.35
C ILE A 5 3.23 -17.53 -1.21
N SER A 6 3.69 -18.26 -0.20
CA SER A 6 2.90 -18.53 1.01
C SER A 6 2.81 -17.30 1.91
N PHE A 7 1.89 -17.34 2.87
CA PHE A 7 1.75 -16.29 3.88
C PHE A 7 3.05 -16.09 4.68
N ASP A 8 3.71 -17.17 5.12
CA ASP A 8 4.96 -17.08 5.87
C ASP A 8 6.10 -16.49 5.03
N GLN A 9 6.13 -16.80 3.73
CA GLN A 9 7.08 -16.20 2.80
C GLN A 9 6.82 -14.70 2.65
N ALA A 10 5.56 -14.29 2.51
CA ALA A 10 5.20 -12.87 2.48
C ALA A 10 5.62 -12.15 3.77
N VAL A 11 5.32 -12.73 4.94
CA VAL A 11 5.76 -12.19 6.25
C VAL A 11 7.29 -12.07 6.33
N ALA A 12 8.03 -13.03 5.78
CA ALA A 12 9.48 -12.97 5.75
C ALA A 12 10.03 -11.79 4.93
N LEU A 13 9.34 -11.38 3.85
CA LEU A 13 9.72 -10.20 3.06
C LEU A 13 9.68 -8.90 3.86
N PHE A 14 8.79 -8.80 4.85
CA PHE A 14 8.66 -7.60 5.70
C PHE A 14 9.74 -7.51 6.81
N LYS A 15 10.49 -8.58 7.08
CA LYS A 15 11.42 -8.62 8.23
C LYS A 15 12.60 -7.66 8.05
N LYS A 16 13.28 -7.71 6.90
CA LYS A 16 14.51 -6.96 6.63
C LYS A 16 14.28 -5.48 6.26
N PRO A 17 13.35 -5.13 5.34
CA PRO A 17 13.14 -3.75 4.91
C PRO A 17 12.72 -2.85 6.07
N LYS A 18 13.28 -1.64 6.15
CA LYS A 18 12.93 -0.58 7.11
C LYS A 18 12.01 0.45 6.48
N THR A 19 12.18 0.74 5.20
CA THR A 19 11.35 1.67 4.41
C THR A 19 10.46 0.87 3.47
N ILE A 20 9.16 1.15 3.51
CA ILE A 20 8.15 0.42 2.75
C ILE A 20 7.22 1.42 2.07
N PHE A 21 6.95 1.19 0.79
CA PHE A 21 5.96 1.93 0.03
C PHE A 21 4.75 1.03 -0.23
N ILE A 22 3.54 1.51 0.08
CA ILE A 22 2.28 0.81 -0.20
C ILE A 22 1.55 1.55 -1.31
N ALA A 23 1.22 0.83 -2.38
CA ALA A 23 0.46 1.33 -3.52
C ALA A 23 -0.96 0.78 -3.50
N ALA A 24 -1.94 1.68 -3.49
CA ALA A 24 -3.35 1.41 -3.77
C ALA A 24 -3.63 1.54 -5.28
N HIS A 25 -4.60 0.78 -5.80
CA HIS A 25 -4.97 0.83 -7.21
C HIS A 25 -5.82 2.07 -7.57
N ILE A 26 -5.94 2.35 -8.88
CA ILE A 26 -6.82 3.37 -9.46
C ILE A 26 -8.29 3.07 -9.16
N MET A 27 -9.12 4.10 -9.03
CA MET A 27 -10.53 4.02 -8.60
C MET A 27 -10.69 3.12 -7.35
N PRO A 28 -10.07 3.50 -6.22
CA PRO A 28 -10.03 2.68 -5.03
C PRO A 28 -11.40 2.61 -4.37
N ASP A 29 -11.73 1.41 -3.88
CA ASP A 29 -12.90 1.19 -3.06
C ASP A 29 -12.51 1.08 -1.57
N GLY A 30 -13.47 0.65 -0.75
CA GLY A 30 -13.24 0.51 0.69
C GLY A 30 -12.23 -0.57 1.06
N ASP A 31 -12.10 -1.64 0.27
CA ASP A 31 -11.14 -2.71 0.55
C ASP A 31 -9.72 -2.22 0.27
N CYS A 32 -9.51 -1.58 -0.89
CA CYS A 32 -8.24 -1.00 -1.26
C CYS A 32 -7.73 0.02 -0.22
N ILE A 33 -8.57 0.98 0.17
CA ILE A 33 -8.20 2.02 1.15
C ILE A 33 -7.99 1.42 2.53
N GLY A 34 -8.91 0.55 2.97
CA GLY A 34 -8.84 -0.11 4.26
C GLY A 34 -7.59 -0.99 4.41
N SER A 35 -7.29 -1.80 3.39
CA SER A 35 -6.11 -2.65 3.32
C SER A 35 -4.81 -1.83 3.32
N ALA A 36 -4.76 -0.74 2.55
CA ALA A 36 -3.59 0.14 2.52
C ALA A 36 -3.32 0.81 3.88
N LEU A 37 -4.35 1.40 4.49
CA LEU A 37 -4.23 2.08 5.79
C LEU A 37 -3.94 1.08 6.92
N GLY A 38 -4.65 -0.05 6.93
CA GLY A 38 -4.48 -1.09 7.93
C GLY A 38 -3.06 -1.68 7.93
N LEU A 39 -2.53 -2.01 6.74
CA LEU A 39 -1.16 -2.49 6.61
C LEU A 39 -0.13 -1.42 7.00
N THR A 40 -0.36 -0.17 6.56
CA THR A 40 0.49 0.98 6.94
C THR A 40 0.62 1.08 8.46
N TRP A 41 -0.49 1.02 9.17
CA TRP A 41 -0.52 1.13 10.63
C TRP A 41 0.14 -0.05 11.33
N ALA A 42 -0.14 -1.27 10.89
CA ALA A 42 0.46 -2.47 11.46
C ALA A 42 1.99 -2.44 11.34
N LEU A 43 2.51 -2.03 10.18
CA LEU A 43 3.95 -1.93 9.92
C LEU A 43 4.60 -0.78 10.70
N ARG A 44 3.94 0.38 10.80
CA ARG A 44 4.42 1.49 11.65
C ARG A 44 4.48 1.09 13.13
N LYS A 45 3.51 0.30 13.61
CA LYS A 45 3.48 -0.20 14.99
C LYS A 45 4.66 -1.11 15.34
N ILE A 46 5.25 -1.78 14.36
CA ILE A 46 6.46 -2.61 14.52
C ILE A 46 7.76 -1.86 14.14
N GLY A 47 7.71 -0.54 14.04
CA GLY A 47 8.89 0.32 13.86
C GLY A 47 9.36 0.49 12.41
N LYS A 48 8.53 0.18 11.42
CA LYS A 48 8.85 0.45 9.99
C LYS A 48 8.47 1.89 9.61
N THR A 49 9.21 2.46 8.68
CA THR A 49 8.86 3.72 8.01
C THR A 49 8.02 3.38 6.79
N VAL A 50 6.76 3.79 6.78
CA VAL A 50 5.81 3.44 5.70
C VAL A 50 5.22 4.67 5.06
N SER A 51 5.41 4.78 3.75
CA SER A 51 4.72 5.71 2.86
C SER A 51 3.58 4.95 2.17
N VAL A 52 2.46 5.64 1.96
CA VAL A 52 1.31 5.09 1.25
C VAL A 52 0.90 6.07 0.18
N ALA A 53 0.60 5.55 -1.00
CA ALA A 53 0.16 6.35 -2.12
C ALA A 53 -1.12 5.80 -2.72
N LEU A 54 -1.92 6.73 -3.20
CA LEU A 54 -3.15 6.49 -3.92
C LEU A 54 -3.06 7.33 -5.18
N HIS A 55 -3.16 6.69 -6.35
CA HIS A 55 -3.00 7.39 -7.63
C HIS A 55 -4.08 8.47 -7.83
N ASP A 56 -5.32 8.14 -7.46
CA ASP A 56 -6.47 9.01 -7.64
C ASP A 56 -6.80 9.83 -6.38
N TYR A 57 -7.83 10.67 -6.46
CA TYR A 57 -8.37 11.36 -5.30
C TYR A 57 -9.11 10.37 -4.38
N VAL A 58 -8.89 10.45 -3.07
CA VAL A 58 -9.69 9.71 -2.10
C VAL A 58 -11.09 10.31 -2.07
N SER A 59 -12.09 9.56 -2.54
CA SER A 59 -13.50 9.98 -2.45
C SER A 59 -13.83 10.44 -1.03
N GLU A 60 -14.57 11.55 -0.89
CA GLU A 60 -14.94 12.11 0.41
C GLU A 60 -15.66 11.09 1.31
N THR A 61 -16.32 10.10 0.71
CA THR A 61 -16.93 8.95 1.39
C THR A 61 -15.98 8.22 2.33
N PHE A 62 -14.67 8.26 2.09
CA PHE A 62 -13.66 7.56 2.91
C PHE A 62 -12.93 8.47 3.90
N ASN A 63 -13.26 9.77 3.96
CA ASN A 63 -12.61 10.71 4.87
C ASN A 63 -12.82 10.39 6.37
N PHE A 64 -13.81 9.56 6.70
CA PHE A 64 -14.02 9.08 8.07
C PHE A 64 -12.95 8.07 8.51
N LEU A 65 -12.24 7.44 7.57
CA LEU A 65 -11.17 6.50 7.90
C LEU A 65 -9.98 7.25 8.47
N PRO A 66 -9.45 6.86 9.64
CA PRO A 66 -8.35 7.59 10.22
C PRO A 66 -7.08 7.39 9.38
N GLY A 67 -6.39 8.49 9.08
CA GLY A 67 -5.24 8.50 8.17
C GLY A 67 -5.60 8.65 6.68
N ALA A 68 -6.88 8.73 6.31
CA ALA A 68 -7.29 8.97 4.91
C ALA A 68 -6.70 10.26 4.33
N ASN A 69 -6.46 11.28 5.18
CA ASN A 69 -5.81 12.54 4.81
C ASN A 69 -4.30 12.43 4.52
N GLU A 70 -3.67 11.30 4.85
CA GLU A 70 -2.28 10.98 4.48
C GLU A 70 -2.17 10.42 3.06
N LEU A 71 -3.26 9.89 2.51
CA LEU A 71 -3.31 9.30 1.17
C LEU A 71 -3.24 10.40 0.12
N ARG A 72 -2.18 10.35 -0.68
CA ARG A 72 -1.90 11.33 -1.74
C ARG A 72 -1.25 10.62 -2.92
N ALA A 73 -1.38 11.22 -4.10
CA ALA A 73 -0.59 10.82 -5.25
C ALA A 73 0.90 11.02 -4.92
N LYS A 74 1.65 9.91 -4.93
CA LYS A 74 3.09 9.89 -4.68
C LYS A 74 3.68 8.71 -5.44
N LEU A 75 4.85 8.89 -6.02
CA LEU A 75 5.64 7.79 -6.58
C LEU A 75 6.57 7.21 -5.51
N PRO A 76 6.87 5.90 -5.56
CA PRO A 76 7.96 5.35 -4.76
C PRO A 76 9.28 6.03 -5.14
N SER A 77 10.19 6.13 -4.17
CA SER A 77 11.54 6.63 -4.36
C SER A 77 12.50 5.49 -4.07
N ASP A 78 13.16 5.52 -2.91
CA ASP A 78 14.21 4.58 -2.53
C ASP A 78 13.73 3.60 -1.44
N GLU A 79 12.42 3.36 -1.34
CA GLU A 79 11.88 2.38 -0.41
C GLU A 79 12.39 0.96 -0.70
N GLU A 80 12.82 0.24 0.34
CA GLU A 80 13.44 -1.08 0.22
C GLU A 80 12.45 -2.19 -0.16
N LEU A 81 11.15 -1.94 0.02
CA LEU A 81 10.06 -2.83 -0.36
C LEU A 81 8.87 -2.03 -0.88
N ILE A 82 8.35 -2.43 -2.05
CA ILE A 82 7.10 -1.92 -2.60
C ILE A 82 6.04 -3.01 -2.48
N VAL A 83 4.88 -2.65 -1.94
CA VAL A 83 3.74 -3.54 -1.75
C VAL A 83 2.54 -2.97 -2.49
N PHE A 84 2.01 -3.79 -3.40
CA PHE A 84 0.78 -3.51 -4.10
C PHE A 84 -0.36 -4.24 -3.38
N VAL A 85 -1.38 -3.51 -2.96
CA VAL A 85 -2.55 -4.07 -2.28
C VAL A 85 -3.77 -4.02 -3.19
N ASP A 86 -4.64 -5.01 -3.07
CA ASP A 86 -5.91 -5.11 -3.80
C ASP A 86 -5.78 -5.03 -5.34
N GLY A 87 -4.70 -5.59 -5.87
CA GLY A 87 -4.37 -5.55 -7.29
C GLY A 87 -4.56 -6.89 -7.99
N SER A 88 -5.48 -6.94 -8.97
CA SER A 88 -5.63 -8.12 -9.84
C SER A 88 -4.66 -8.13 -11.02
N SER A 89 -4.10 -6.98 -11.39
CA SER A 89 -3.18 -6.83 -12.53
C SER A 89 -2.34 -5.56 -12.39
N ALA A 90 -1.23 -5.48 -13.15
CA ALA A 90 -0.29 -4.36 -13.03
C ALA A 90 -0.87 -3.02 -13.50
N ASP A 91 -1.74 -3.03 -14.52
CA ASP A 91 -2.42 -1.84 -15.06
C ASP A 91 -3.32 -1.13 -14.04
N ARG A 92 -3.70 -1.81 -12.96
CA ARG A 92 -4.48 -1.24 -11.86
C ARG A 92 -3.69 -0.24 -11.02
N PHE A 93 -2.36 -0.19 -11.12
CA PHE A 93 -1.53 0.71 -10.32
C PHE A 93 -0.96 1.90 -11.11
N GLY A 94 -1.56 2.18 -12.28
CA GLY A 94 -1.13 3.24 -13.18
C GLY A 94 -0.04 2.78 -14.15
N ALA A 95 0.14 3.54 -15.23
CA ALA A 95 1.27 3.37 -16.13
C ALA A 95 2.48 4.12 -15.58
N ALA A 96 3.66 3.49 -15.69
CA ALA A 96 4.95 4.16 -15.46
C ALA A 96 5.20 5.25 -16.50
#